data_AF-A0A7X6ICW2-F1
#
_entry.id   AF-A0A7X6ICW2-F1
#
_cell.length_a   1.000
_cell.length_b   1.000
_cell.length_c   1.000
_cell.angle_alpha   90.00
_cell.angle_beta   90.00
_cell.angle_gamma   90.00
#
_symmetry.space_group_name_H-M   'P 1'
#
loop_
_entity.id
_entity.type
_entity.pdbx_description
1 polymer ?
#
loop_
_entity_poly.entity_id
_entity_poly.type
_entity_poly.pdbx_seq_one_letter_code
_entity_poly.pdbx_strand_id
1 'polypeptide(L)'
;MSHEIPNYLRTYRKRAGLTQNEMALLLGCRNGAKVSRYEHFSRLPNLQTVIAYQIIFRASTQELFEGIHEDVERATLKRVRAAVKKLSKRALDLKTIRKLEILRSLLIEEK
;
A
#
# COMPACT_ATOMS: atom_id res chain seq x y z
N MET A 1 -8.18 4.06 -13.76
CA MET A 1 -9.33 4.82 -13.25
C MET A 1 -8.82 5.64 -12.07
N SER A 2 -9.23 6.89 -11.92
CA SER A 2 -8.89 7.67 -10.72
C SER A 2 -9.76 7.19 -9.57
N HIS A 3 -9.17 6.50 -8.60
CA HIS A 3 -9.89 6.12 -7.38
C HIS A 3 -10.24 7.39 -6.61
N GLU A 4 -11.53 7.68 -6.47
CA GLU A 4 -12.04 8.81 -5.66
C GLU A 4 -11.74 8.61 -4.17
N ILE A 5 -11.42 7.37 -3.76
CA ILE A 5 -11.18 7.01 -2.36
C ILE A 5 -9.78 6.39 -2.21
N PRO A 6 -8.86 7.05 -1.46
CA PRO A 6 -7.50 6.55 -1.28
C PRO A 6 -7.42 5.28 -0.41
N ASN A 7 -8.39 5.03 0.47
CA ASN A 7 -8.44 3.83 1.29
C ASN A 7 -9.87 3.47 1.74
N TYR A 8 -10.11 2.19 2.04
CA TYR A 8 -11.43 1.69 2.44
C TYR A 8 -11.62 1.54 3.94
N LEU A 9 -10.75 2.15 4.77
CA LEU A 9 -10.79 2.00 6.23
C LEU A 9 -12.16 2.37 6.82
N ARG A 10 -12.78 3.44 6.30
CA ARG A 10 -14.12 3.87 6.74
C ARG A 10 -15.19 2.83 6.41
N THR A 11 -15.12 2.24 5.22
CA THR A 11 -16.04 1.19 4.77
C THR A 11 -15.96 -0.02 5.67
N TYR A 12 -14.75 -0.51 5.93
CA TYR A 12 -14.54 -1.66 6.81
C TYR A 12 -15.00 -1.38 8.24
N ARG A 13 -14.65 -0.21 8.81
CA ARG A 13 -15.09 0.15 10.16
C ARG A 13 -16.61 0.17 10.27
N LYS A 14 -17.30 0.78 9.29
CA LYS A 14 -18.77 0.87 9.28
C LYS A 14 -19.43 -0.50 9.10
N ARG A 15 -18.89 -1.37 8.25
CA ARG A 15 -19.36 -2.76 8.11
C ARG A 15 -19.22 -3.57 9.39
N ALA A 16 -18.18 -3.31 10.18
CA ALA A 16 -17.96 -3.92 11.47
C ALA A 16 -18.83 -3.32 12.61
N GLY A 17 -19.64 -2.30 12.34
CA GLY A 17 -20.48 -1.64 13.36
C GLY A 17 -19.71 -0.77 14.36
N LEU A 18 -18.42 -0.52 14.13
CA LEU A 18 -17.55 0.19 15.07
C LEU A 18 -17.63 1.71 14.91
N THR A 19 -17.67 2.43 16.03
CA THR A 19 -17.41 3.87 16.09
C THR A 19 -15.93 4.17 15.91
N GLN A 20 -15.60 5.43 15.60
CA GLN A 20 -14.18 5.84 15.53
C GLN A 20 -13.48 5.73 16.88
N ASN A 21 -14.19 5.89 18.01
CA ASN A 21 -13.62 5.77 19.35
C ASN A 21 -13.34 4.30 19.71
N GLU A 22 -14.25 3.38 19.40
CA GLU A 22 -14.00 1.94 19.57
C GLU A 22 -12.84 1.47 18.69
N MET A 23 -12.79 1.93 17.45
CA MET A 23 -11.65 1.66 16.58
C MET A 23 -10.35 2.23 17.16
N ALA A 24 -10.38 3.43 17.74
CA ALA A 24 -9.20 4.02 18.37
C ALA A 24 -8.71 3.19 19.56
N LEU A 25 -9.63 2.67 20.39
CA LEU A 25 -9.31 1.76 21.47
C LEU A 25 -8.58 0.51 20.96
N LEU A 26 -9.10 -0.13 19.90
CA LEU A 26 -8.48 -1.30 19.27
C LEU A 26 -7.10 -1.02 18.68
N LEU A 27 -6.87 0.22 18.20
CA LEU A 27 -5.58 0.66 17.67
C LEU A 27 -4.62 1.18 18.75
N GLY A 28 -4.96 1.11 20.04
CA GLY A 28 -4.15 1.68 21.12
C GLY A 28 -3.99 3.21 21.03
N CYS A 29 -4.99 3.89 20.47
CA CYS A 29 -5.00 5.33 20.24
C CYS A 29 -5.89 6.05 21.26
N ARG A 30 -5.53 7.28 21.65
CA ARG A 30 -6.26 8.03 22.69
C ARG A 30 -7.70 8.39 22.32
N ASN A 31 -8.01 8.63 21.05
CA ASN A 31 -9.37 9.00 20.60
C ASN A 31 -9.58 8.78 19.09
N GLY A 32 -10.85 8.85 18.68
CA GLY A 32 -11.30 8.66 17.30
C GLY A 32 -10.81 9.69 16.28
N ALA A 33 -10.28 10.85 16.70
CA ALA A 33 -9.74 11.84 15.77
C ALA A 33 -8.53 11.32 14.99
N LYS A 34 -7.77 10.37 15.55
CA LYS A 34 -6.68 9.71 14.82
C LYS A 34 -7.25 8.79 13.71
N VAL A 35 -8.30 8.03 14.03
CA VAL A 35 -9.01 7.16 13.08
C VAL A 35 -9.61 7.99 11.95
N SER A 36 -10.29 9.09 12.28
CA SER A 36 -10.86 10.00 11.28
C SER A 36 -9.80 10.48 10.28
N ARG A 37 -8.61 10.86 10.74
CA ARG A 37 -7.53 11.30 9.84
C ARG A 37 -7.00 10.17 8.93
N TYR A 38 -6.96 8.95 9.42
CA TYR A 38 -6.60 7.78 8.60
C TYR A 38 -7.65 7.51 7.54
N GLU A 39 -8.94 7.54 7.91
CA GLU A 39 -10.07 7.31 7.01
C GLU A 39 -10.16 8.34 5.88
N HIS A 40 -9.89 9.61 6.17
CA HIS A 40 -9.89 10.68 5.17
C HIS A 40 -8.54 10.84 4.48
N PHE A 41 -7.57 9.98 4.78
CA PHE A 41 -6.21 10.03 4.25
C PHE A 41 -5.48 11.36 4.45
N SER A 42 -5.93 12.19 5.40
CA SER A 42 -5.21 13.40 5.82
C SER A 42 -3.99 13.08 6.69
N ARG A 43 -3.84 11.81 7.07
CA ARG A 43 -2.63 11.27 7.70
C ARG A 43 -2.40 9.83 7.25
N LEU A 44 -1.16 9.50 6.88
CA LEU A 44 -0.76 8.13 6.61
C LEU A 44 -0.63 7.33 7.93
N PRO A 45 -1.28 6.16 8.06
CA PRO A 45 -1.03 5.26 9.18
C PRO A 45 0.40 4.71 9.14
N ASN A 46 1.01 4.50 10.31
CA ASN A 46 2.31 3.83 10.38
C ASN A 46 2.15 2.31 10.19
N LEU A 47 3.26 1.60 10.00
CA LEU A 47 3.25 0.15 9.76
C LEU A 47 2.47 -0.63 10.83
N GLN A 48 2.67 -0.30 12.11
CA GLN A 48 1.96 -0.95 13.21
C GLN A 48 0.44 -0.77 13.11
N THR A 49 -0.01 0.43 12.75
CA THR A 49 -1.43 0.75 12.56
C THR A 49 -2.01 0.01 11.35
N VAL A 50 -1.26 -0.07 10.25
CA VAL A 50 -1.65 -0.83 9.05
C VAL A 50 -1.81 -2.32 9.38
N ILE A 51 -0.87 -2.91 10.13
CA ILE A 51 -0.96 -4.31 10.58
C ILE A 51 -2.16 -4.50 11.52
N ALA A 52 -2.40 -3.57 12.44
CA ALA A 52 -3.56 -3.65 13.34
C ALA A 52 -4.89 -3.64 12.56
N TYR A 53 -5.02 -2.79 11.53
CA TYR A 53 -6.19 -2.80 10.65
C TYR A 53 -6.38 -4.14 9.93
N GLN A 54 -5.31 -4.74 9.41
CA GLN A 54 -5.38 -6.07 8.78
C GLN A 54 -5.88 -7.14 9.75
N ILE A 55 -5.38 -7.15 10.99
CA ILE A 55 -5.79 -8.11 12.02
C ILE A 55 -7.27 -7.91 12.38
N ILE A 56 -7.68 -6.67 12.62
CA ILE A 56 -9.05 -6.34 13.05
C ILE A 56 -10.07 -6.67 11.97
N PHE A 57 -9.77 -6.36 10.70
CA PHE A 57 -10.70 -6.54 9.60
C PHE A 57 -10.52 -7.85 8.82
N ARG A 58 -9.46 -8.62 9.10
CA ARG A 58 -9.08 -9.83 8.35
C ARG A 58 -9.03 -9.59 6.85
N ALA A 59 -8.51 -8.42 6.47
CA ALA A 59 -8.39 -7.96 5.09
C ALA A 59 -6.93 -7.63 4.80
N SER A 60 -6.52 -7.82 3.55
CA SER A 60 -5.18 -7.51 3.07
C SER A 60 -4.92 -5.99 3.05
N THR A 61 -3.65 -5.58 3.02
CA THR A 61 -3.30 -4.17 2.81
C THR A 61 -3.79 -3.65 1.47
N GLN A 62 -3.84 -4.50 0.44
CA GLN A 62 -4.30 -4.12 -0.88
C GLN A 62 -5.80 -3.77 -0.85
N GLU A 63 -6.63 -4.57 -0.19
CA GLU A 63 -8.06 -4.28 -0.04
C GLU A 63 -8.33 -3.05 0.84
N LEU A 64 -7.52 -2.84 1.88
CA LEU A 64 -7.69 -1.70 2.79
C LEU A 64 -7.22 -0.39 2.18
N PHE A 65 -6.20 -0.42 1.31
CA PHE A 65 -5.48 0.75 0.80
C PHE A 65 -5.34 0.72 -0.72
N GLU A 66 -6.35 0.24 -1.45
CA GLU A 66 -6.33 0.00 -2.89
C GLU A 66 -5.81 1.20 -3.71
N GLY A 67 -6.36 2.40 -3.47
CA GLY A 67 -5.92 3.61 -4.17
C GLY A 67 -4.44 3.91 -3.96
N ILE A 68 -3.93 3.74 -2.73
CA ILE A 68 -2.50 3.89 -2.42
C ILE A 68 -1.68 2.77 -3.08
N HIS A 69 -2.19 1.54 -3.06
CA HIS A 69 -1.52 0.39 -3.66
C HIS A 69 -1.25 0.65 -5.14
N GLU A 70 -2.28 1.05 -5.91
CA GLU A 70 -2.13 1.35 -7.32
C GLU A 70 -1.15 2.49 -7.61
N ASP A 71 -1.20 3.56 -6.81
CA ASP A 71 -0.29 4.70 -6.98
C ASP A 71 1.16 4.30 -6.71
N VAL A 72 1.39 3.55 -5.63
CA VAL A 72 2.72 3.03 -5.26
C VAL A 72 3.22 2.03 -6.29
N GLU A 73 2.36 1.13 -6.77
CA GLU A 73 2.66 0.14 -7.80
C GLU A 73 3.07 0.83 -9.10
N ARG A 74 2.24 1.73 -9.62
CA ARG A 74 2.51 2.51 -10.83
C ARG A 74 3.85 3.26 -10.74
N ALA A 75 4.07 3.95 -9.62
CA ALA A 75 5.32 4.69 -9.39
C ALA A 75 6.53 3.75 -9.31
N THR A 76 6.37 2.59 -8.68
CA THR A 76 7.43 1.58 -8.53
C THR A 76 7.76 0.94 -9.87
N LEU A 77 6.78 0.47 -10.63
CA LEU A 77 6.98 -0.12 -11.96
C LEU A 77 7.61 0.88 -12.94
N LYS A 78 7.25 2.17 -12.85
CA LYS A 78 7.94 3.24 -13.62
C LYS A 78 9.44 3.30 -13.28
N ARG A 79 9.80 3.23 -12.00
CA ARG A 79 11.21 3.19 -11.56
C ARG A 79 11.91 1.89 -11.98
N VAL A 80 11.23 0.74 -11.93
CA VAL A 80 11.75 -0.54 -12.40
C VAL A 80 12.10 -0.47 -13.89
N ARG A 81 11.19 0.03 -14.74
CA ARG A 81 11.46 0.24 -16.18
C ARG A 81 12.68 1.13 -16.42
N ALA A 82 12.79 2.23 -15.68
CA ALA A 82 13.95 3.13 -15.77
C ALA A 82 15.26 2.44 -15.33
N ALA A 83 15.21 1.64 -14.27
CA ALA A 83 16.36 0.87 -13.79
C ALA A 83 16.82 -0.18 -14.81
N VAL A 84 15.89 -0.92 -15.42
CA VAL A 84 16.18 -1.88 -16.50
C VAL A 84 16.88 -1.19 -17.66
N LYS A 85 16.33 -0.07 -18.15
CA LYS A 85 16.94 0.72 -19.26
C LYS A 85 18.34 1.22 -18.92
N LYS A 86 18.61 1.55 -17.66
CA LYS A 86 19.94 2.03 -17.22
C LYS A 86 20.94 0.87 -17.08
N LEU A 87 20.50 -0.26 -16.52
CA LEU A 87 21.36 -1.43 -16.29
C LEU A 87 21.70 -2.15 -17.59
N SER A 88 20.78 -2.21 -18.56
CA SER A 88 21.02 -2.86 -19.85
C SER A 88 22.09 -2.16 -20.70
N LYS A 89 22.51 -0.95 -20.34
CA LYS A 89 23.59 -0.20 -21.00
C LYS A 89 24.97 -0.49 -20.41
N ARG A 90 25.05 -1.25 -19.31
CA ARG A 90 26.31 -1.59 -18.64
C ARG A 90 26.90 -2.88 -19.22
N ALA A 91 28.17 -3.16 -18.92
CA ALA A 91 28.76 -4.46 -19.19
C ALA A 91 27.94 -5.59 -18.54
N LEU A 92 27.66 -6.64 -19.30
CA LEU A 92 26.86 -7.79 -18.86
C LEU A 92 27.69 -8.75 -18.01
N ASP A 93 28.01 -8.34 -16.78
CA ASP A 93 28.53 -9.26 -15.78
C ASP A 93 27.41 -10.09 -15.13
N LEU A 94 27.77 -11.18 -14.45
CA LEU A 94 26.82 -12.08 -13.78
C LEU A 94 25.89 -11.32 -12.81
N LYS A 95 26.41 -10.29 -12.13
CA LYS A 95 25.64 -9.46 -11.19
C LYS A 95 24.59 -8.61 -11.93
N THR A 96 24.93 -8.04 -13.07
CA THR A 96 24.03 -7.23 -13.89
C THR A 96 22.96 -8.11 -14.54
N ILE A 97 23.33 -9.30 -15.01
CA ILE A 97 22.38 -10.30 -15.52
C ILE A 97 21.35 -10.64 -14.43
N ARG A 98 21.81 -11.01 -13.22
CA ARG A 98 20.92 -11.35 -12.10
C ARG A 98 19.96 -10.22 -11.70
N LYS A 99 20.45 -8.97 -11.69
CA LYS A 99 19.61 -7.80 -11.42
C LYS A 99 18.55 -7.60 -12.51
N LEU A 100 18.93 -7.77 -13.77
CA LEU A 100 18.01 -7.62 -14.90
C LEU A 100 16.94 -8.71 -14.91
N GLU A 101 17.27 -9.95 -14.54
CA GLU A 101 16.28 -11.03 -14.39
C GLU A 101 15.19 -10.65 -13.38
N ILE A 102 15.58 -10.27 -12.17
CA ILE A 102 14.64 -9.90 -11.09
C ILE A 102 13.80 -8.69 -11.51
N LEU A 103 14.42 -7.65 -12.07
CA LEU A 103 13.67 -6.45 -12.44
C LEU A 103 12.72 -6.68 -13.61
N ARG A 104 13.05 -7.59 -14.54
CA ARG A 104 12.17 -7.95 -15.65
C ARG A 104 11.01 -8.83 -15.20
N SER A 105 11.20 -9.72 -14.23
CA SER A 105 10.09 -10.55 -13.72
C SER A 105 8.97 -9.70 -13.11
N LEU A 106 9.33 -8.61 -12.42
CA LEU A 106 8.37 -7.65 -11.86
C LEU A 106 7.55 -6.88 -12.91
N LEU A 107 7.92 -6.94 -14.20
CA LEU A 107 7.17 -6.29 -15.29
C LEU A 107 6.24 -7.27 -16.03
N ILE A 108 6.35 -8.57 -15.75
CA ILE A 108 5.57 -9.63 -16.42
C ILE A 108 4.22 -9.87 -15.70
N GLU A 109 4.13 -9.51 -14.42
CA GLU A 109 2.95 -9.70 -13.57
C GLU A 109 1.84 -8.65 -13.76
N GLU A 110 1.92 -7.79 -14.79
CA GLU A 110 0.79 -6.92 -15.19
C GLU A 110 -0.32 -7.77 -15.86
N LYS A 111 -1.14 -8.46 -15.07
CA LYS A 111 -2.38 -9.12 -15.51
C LYS A 111 -3.55 -8.84 -14.58
#